data_AF-A0A386HRP6-F1
#
_entry.id   AF-A0A386HRP6-F1
#
_cell.length_a   1.000
_cell.length_b   1.000
_cell.length_c   1.000
_cell.angle_alpha   90.00
_cell.angle_beta   90.00
_cell.angle_gamma   90.00
#
_symmetry.space_group_name_H-M   'P 1'
#
loop_
_entity.id
_entity.type
_entity.pdbx_description
1 polymer ?
#
loop_
_entity_poly.entity_id
_entity_poly.type
_entity_poly.pdbx_seq_one_letter_code
_entity_poly.pdbx_strand_id
1 'polypeptide(L)'
;MTCISAFFSHKNISSIIVRYVLPPLIDGYSFWCKNNPVIALTLRHNRIDNLAFTILHELGHIALHLKGNKEIRFMDLSKIEENEFENEANLYAQESLIPSEYWNDLLENYLPLSDKEICDFANKYRIHPAIILERACFEMNYYGIKTTIDKKLY
;
A
#
# COMPACT_ATOMS: atom_id res chain seq x y z
N MET A 1 15.67 12.01 -17.04
CA MET A 1 15.09 11.51 -15.77
C MET A 1 14.02 12.47 -15.33
N THR A 2 12.75 12.16 -15.59
CA THR A 2 11.64 12.99 -15.13
C THR A 2 11.28 12.54 -13.73
N CYS A 3 11.82 13.23 -12.71
CA CYS A 3 11.37 13.03 -11.33
C CYS A 3 10.06 13.79 -11.15
N ILE A 4 8.94 13.06 -11.06
CA ILE A 4 7.70 13.64 -10.56
C ILE A 4 7.81 13.58 -9.04
N SER A 5 7.94 14.74 -8.40
CA SER A 5 7.84 14.86 -6.95
C SER A 5 6.41 15.19 -6.57
N ALA A 6 5.72 14.23 -5.96
CA ALA A 6 4.46 14.50 -5.27
C ALA A 6 4.75 14.76 -3.80
N PHE A 7 4.09 15.77 -3.23
CA PHE A 7 4.14 16.08 -1.80
C PHE A 7 2.92 15.46 -1.12
N PHE A 8 3.16 14.50 -0.23
CA PHE A 8 2.13 13.94 0.64
C PHE A 8 2.30 14.45 2.07
N SER A 9 1.18 14.82 2.70
CA SER A 9 1.09 15.03 4.14
C SER A 9 0.14 13.99 4.73
N HIS A 10 0.64 13.20 5.67
CA HIS A 10 -0.13 12.19 6.37
C HIS A 10 0.37 12.12 7.82
N LYS A 11 -0.57 12.11 8.78
CA LYS A 11 -0.35 12.00 10.25
C LYS A 11 1.06 12.37 10.73
N ASN A 12 1.29 13.65 11.06
CA ASN A 12 2.56 14.17 11.61
C ASN A 12 3.78 14.09 10.67
N ILE A 13 3.58 13.97 9.35
CA ILE A 13 4.63 14.09 8.33
C ILE A 13 4.31 15.30 7.46
N SER A 14 5.20 16.30 7.49
CA SER A 14 5.01 17.61 6.83
C SER A 14 5.21 17.56 5.31
N SER A 15 6.09 16.69 4.82
CA SER A 15 6.37 16.54 3.40
C SER A 15 7.07 15.22 3.09
N ILE A 16 6.52 14.44 2.16
CA ILE A 16 7.16 13.25 1.58
C ILE A 16 7.42 13.53 0.12
N ILE A 17 8.61 13.19 -0.37
CA ILE A 17 8.90 13.22 -1.81
C ILE A 17 8.73 11.82 -2.36
N VAL A 18 7.77 11.63 -3.28
CA VAL A 18 7.67 10.38 -4.05
C VAL A 18 8.56 10.49 -5.30
N ARG A 19 9.33 9.46 -5.64
CA ARG A 19 10.16 9.40 -6.87
C ARG A 19 9.93 8.09 -7.62
N TYR A 20 9.76 8.18 -8.94
CA TYR A 20 9.74 7.01 -9.81
C TYR A 20 11.15 6.70 -10.31
N VAL A 21 11.63 5.48 -10.07
CA VAL A 21 12.99 5.05 -10.43
C VAL A 21 12.92 3.80 -11.32
N LEU A 22 13.76 3.75 -12.36
CA LEU A 22 14.09 2.56 -13.15
C LEU A 22 15.56 2.23 -12.85
N PRO A 23 15.97 0.97 -12.56
CA PRO A 23 15.39 -0.31 -12.98
C PRO A 23 14.72 -1.14 -11.84
N PRO A 24 14.02 -2.26 -12.17
CA PRO A 24 12.81 -2.70 -11.47
C PRO A 24 13.04 -3.82 -10.44
N LEU A 25 14.03 -3.68 -9.55
CA LEU A 25 14.35 -4.78 -8.60
C LEU A 25 13.53 -4.75 -7.30
N ILE A 26 12.90 -3.62 -6.96
CA ILE A 26 12.17 -3.39 -5.70
C ILE A 26 10.86 -2.66 -5.99
N ASP A 27 9.77 -2.96 -5.29
CA ASP A 27 8.49 -2.27 -5.52
C ASP A 27 8.50 -0.87 -4.88
N GLY A 28 9.09 -0.76 -3.67
CA GLY A 28 9.28 0.47 -2.92
C GLY A 28 10.65 0.59 -2.25
N TYR A 29 11.00 1.82 -1.86
CA TYR A 29 12.20 2.14 -1.09
C TYR A 29 12.04 3.43 -0.29
N SER A 30 12.16 3.35 1.04
CA SER A 30 12.08 4.52 1.93
C SER A 30 13.42 4.91 2.54
N PHE A 31 13.75 6.20 2.43
CA PHE A 31 15.00 6.75 2.96
C PHE A 31 14.91 8.25 3.27
N TRP A 32 15.84 8.74 4.10
CA TRP A 32 16.02 10.17 4.31
C TRP A 32 16.87 10.81 3.20
N CYS A 33 16.37 11.88 2.58
CA CYS A 33 17.16 12.78 1.74
C CYS A 33 17.26 14.14 2.41
N LYS A 34 18.45 14.46 2.95
CA LYS A 34 18.67 15.63 3.81
C LYS A 34 17.73 15.60 5.03
N ASN A 35 16.71 16.45 5.03
CA ASN A 35 15.72 16.57 6.11
C ASN A 35 14.31 16.14 5.68
N ASN A 36 14.16 15.52 4.52
CA ASN A 36 12.86 15.06 4.02
C ASN A 36 12.86 13.54 3.85
N PRO A 37 11.83 12.83 4.32
CA PRO A 37 11.62 11.44 3.96
C PRO A 37 11.25 11.34 2.47
N VAL A 38 11.78 10.32 1.81
CA VAL A 38 11.57 10.04 0.39
C VAL A 38 11.11 8.61 0.23
N ILE A 39 10.06 8.42 -0.56
CA ILE A 39 9.62 7.11 -1.04
C ILE A 39 10.01 7.03 -2.51
N ALA A 40 10.85 6.09 -2.89
CA ALA A 40 11.07 5.73 -4.27
C ALA A 40 10.24 4.50 -4.62
N LEU A 41 9.53 4.55 -5.74
CA LEU A 41 8.68 3.47 -6.22
C LEU A 41 9.15 3.03 -7.60
N THR A 42 9.00 1.74 -7.87
CA THR A 42 9.04 1.26 -9.25
C THR A 42 7.62 0.88 -9.67
N LEU A 43 7.22 1.29 -10.88
CA LEU A 43 5.92 0.90 -11.45
C LEU A 43 6.01 -0.52 -12.05
N ARG A 44 6.62 -1.46 -11.33
CA ARG A 44 6.83 -2.83 -11.79
C ARG A 44 5.50 -3.50 -12.12
N HIS A 45 4.48 -3.25 -11.31
CA HIS A 45 3.12 -3.71 -11.52
C HIS A 45 2.23 -2.52 -11.86
N ASN A 46 1.63 -2.51 -13.05
CA ASN A 46 0.67 -1.48 -13.45
C ASN A 46 -0.70 -1.72 -12.81
N ARG A 47 -0.75 -1.82 -11.47
CA ARG A 47 -1.98 -2.09 -10.71
C ARG A 47 -2.19 -1.08 -9.58
N ILE A 48 -3.42 -0.60 -9.43
CA ILE A 48 -3.79 0.39 -8.41
C ILE A 48 -3.68 -0.16 -6.99
N ASP A 49 -4.06 -1.42 -6.78
CA ASP A 49 -3.96 -2.10 -5.49
C ASP A 49 -2.51 -2.21 -5.03
N ASN A 50 -1.61 -2.67 -5.91
CA ASN A 50 -0.19 -2.78 -5.61
C ASN A 50 0.43 -1.41 -5.35
N LEU A 51 0.17 -0.40 -6.20
CA LEU A 51 0.72 0.94 -5.98
C LEU A 51 0.26 1.53 -4.64
N ALA A 52 -1.02 1.43 -4.33
CA ALA A 52 -1.59 1.99 -3.10
C ALA A 52 -1.01 1.28 -1.86
N PHE A 53 -0.89 -0.04 -1.91
CA PHE A 53 -0.28 -0.83 -0.84
C PHE A 53 1.19 -0.47 -0.64
N THR A 54 2.00 -0.48 -1.71
CA THR A 54 3.44 -0.16 -1.63
C THR A 54 3.67 1.24 -1.08
N ILE A 55 2.92 2.25 -1.53
CA ILE A 55 3.04 3.62 -0.99
C ILE A 55 2.79 3.65 0.52
N LEU A 56 1.73 2.98 0.98
CA LEU A 56 1.36 3.02 2.39
C LEU A 56 2.25 2.12 3.25
N HIS A 57 2.79 1.04 2.70
CA HIS A 57 3.81 0.21 3.34
C HIS A 57 5.08 1.02 3.60
N GLU A 58 5.59 1.70 2.57
CA GLU A 58 6.74 2.59 2.67
C GLU A 58 6.48 3.77 3.62
N LEU A 59 5.25 4.28 3.63
CA LEU A 59 4.82 5.27 4.61
C LEU A 59 4.83 4.72 6.04
N GLY A 60 4.46 3.45 6.24
CA GLY A 60 4.56 2.74 7.51
C GLY A 60 5.98 2.71 8.02
N HIS A 61 6.94 2.31 7.17
CA HIS A 61 8.37 2.39 7.48
C HIS A 61 8.80 3.80 7.91
N ILE A 62 8.32 4.82 7.21
CA ILE A 62 8.62 6.22 7.57
C ILE A 62 8.02 6.61 8.92
N ALA A 63 6.73 6.32 9.11
CA ALA A 63 5.95 6.78 10.24
C ALA A 63 6.34 6.10 11.55
N LEU A 64 6.63 4.80 11.48
CA LEU A 64 6.90 3.94 12.63
C LEU A 64 8.40 3.85 12.93
N HIS A 65 9.25 3.74 11.91
CA HIS A 65 10.65 3.30 12.11
C HIS A 65 11.70 4.36 11.78
N LEU A 66 11.42 5.27 10.85
CA LEU A 66 12.37 6.34 10.45
C LEU A 66 12.28 7.60 11.33
N LYS A 67 11.25 7.72 12.18
CA LYS A 67 11.14 8.83 13.14
C LYS A 67 12.15 8.66 14.28
N GLY A 68 13.27 9.37 14.19
CA GLY A 68 14.27 9.47 15.26
C GLY A 68 15.63 8.85 14.93
N ASN A 69 15.74 8.06 13.86
CA ASN A 69 17.01 7.51 13.39
C ASN A 69 17.17 7.72 11.87
N LYS A 70 17.96 8.74 11.51
CA LYS A 70 18.17 9.15 10.11
C LYS A 70 19.12 8.23 9.34
N GLU A 71 19.80 7.29 10.00
CA GLU A 71 20.76 6.38 9.38
C GLU A 71 20.11 5.10 8.86
N ILE A 72 18.89 4.77 9.32
CA ILE A 72 18.15 3.58 8.87
C ILE A 72 17.64 3.80 7.44
N ARG A 73 17.74 2.74 6.62
CA ARG A 73 17.19 2.67 5.26
C ARG A 73 16.43 1.36 5.12
N PHE A 74 15.19 1.41 4.64
CA PHE A 74 14.37 0.22 4.41
C PHE A 74 14.30 -0.07 2.92
N MET A 75 14.70 -1.29 2.53
CA MET A 75 14.63 -1.75 1.15
C MET A 75 13.70 -2.94 1.06
N ASP A 76 12.63 -2.80 0.28
CA ASP A 76 11.77 -3.92 -0.11
C ASP A 76 12.51 -4.80 -1.12
N LEU A 77 13.53 -5.52 -0.62
CA LEU A 77 14.13 -6.65 -1.30
C LEU A 77 13.22 -7.82 -1.03
N SER A 78 12.29 -8.07 -1.95
CA SER A 78 11.42 -9.24 -1.96
C SER A 78 12.15 -10.47 -1.41
N LYS A 79 11.78 -10.91 -0.19
CA LYS A 79 12.19 -12.14 0.52
C LYS A 79 13.45 -12.14 1.41
N ILE A 80 13.84 -11.05 2.08
CA ILE A 80 14.89 -11.13 3.11
C ILE A 80 14.33 -10.70 4.47
N GLU A 81 13.84 -11.71 5.20
CA GLU A 81 13.38 -11.75 6.60
C GLU A 81 12.11 -10.94 6.95
N GLU A 82 11.00 -11.66 7.19
CA GLU A 82 9.88 -11.19 8.01
C GLU A 82 10.41 -10.81 9.41
N ASN A 83 10.91 -9.60 9.54
CA ASN A 83 11.23 -9.01 10.83
C ASN A 83 10.04 -8.15 11.30
N GLU A 84 10.03 -7.79 12.59
CA GLU A 84 8.90 -7.08 13.19
C GLU A 84 8.56 -5.78 12.46
N PHE A 85 9.56 -5.09 11.89
CA PHE A 85 9.36 -3.83 11.16
C PHE A 85 8.55 -4.00 9.88
N GLU A 86 8.82 -5.05 9.08
CA GLU A 86 8.05 -5.35 7.86
C GLU A 86 6.60 -5.69 8.18
N ASN A 87 6.36 -6.43 9.27
CA ASN A 87 5.00 -6.75 9.73
C ASN A 87 4.26 -5.50 10.20
N GLU A 88 4.92 -4.62 10.96
CA GLU A 88 4.34 -3.35 11.39
C GLU A 88 4.02 -2.43 10.21
N ALA A 89 4.88 -2.38 9.19
CA ALA A 89 4.63 -1.63 7.95
C ALA A 89 3.47 -2.22 7.13
N ASN A 90 3.36 -3.54 7.04
CA ASN A 90 2.24 -4.23 6.41
C ASN A 90 0.91 -3.93 7.11
N LEU A 91 0.86 -4.05 8.43
CA LEU A 91 -0.32 -3.74 9.24
C LEU A 91 -0.71 -2.27 9.09
N TYR A 92 0.27 -1.36 9.09
CA TYR A 92 0.04 0.05 8.83
C TYR A 92 -0.62 0.28 7.47
N ALA A 93 -0.12 -0.37 6.41
CA ALA A 93 -0.68 -0.25 5.07
C ALA A 93 -2.11 -0.79 4.99
N GLN A 94 -2.36 -1.97 5.56
CA GLN A 94 -3.69 -2.59 5.59
C GLN A 94 -4.70 -1.72 6.31
N GLU A 95 -4.39 -1.26 7.52
CA GLU A 95 -5.27 -0.41 8.33
C GLU A 95 -5.50 0.96 7.70
N SER A 96 -4.50 1.49 6.98
CA SER A 96 -4.61 2.76 6.27
C SER A 96 -5.47 2.67 5.01
N LEU A 97 -5.43 1.54 4.30
CA LEU A 97 -6.23 1.30 3.08
C LEU A 97 -7.69 0.98 3.42
N ILE A 98 -7.88 0.04 4.35
CA ILE A 98 -9.18 -0.45 4.76
C ILE A 98 -9.11 -0.61 6.29
N PRO A 99 -9.62 0.35 7.07
CA PRO A 99 -9.68 0.22 8.53
C PRO A 99 -10.32 -1.09 8.96
N SER A 100 -9.86 -1.66 10.09
CA SER A 100 -10.39 -2.93 10.61
C SER A 100 -11.90 -2.90 10.84
N GLU A 101 -12.46 -1.75 11.22
CA GLU A 101 -13.90 -1.54 11.32
C GLU A 101 -14.63 -1.79 9.99
N TYR A 102 -14.07 -1.29 8.88
CA TYR A 102 -14.67 -1.43 7.56
C TYR A 102 -14.48 -2.86 7.07
N TRP A 103 -13.33 -3.46 7.36
CA TRP A 103 -13.08 -4.86 7.03
C TRP A 103 -14.05 -5.81 7.75
N ASN A 104 -14.35 -5.56 9.03
CA ASN A 104 -15.36 -6.32 9.76
C ASN A 104 -16.76 -6.17 9.15
N ASP A 105 -17.15 -4.95 8.73
CA ASP A 105 -18.43 -4.75 8.01
C ASP A 105 -18.51 -5.55 6.72
N LEU A 106 -17.41 -5.67 5.96
CA LEU A 106 -17.35 -6.50 4.77
C LEU A 106 -17.61 -7.97 5.11
N LEU A 107 -16.93 -8.49 6.14
CA LEU A 107 -17.05 -9.88 6.56
C LEU A 107 -18.45 -10.23 7.09
N GLU A 108 -19.12 -9.29 7.74
CA GLU A 108 -20.45 -9.49 8.31
C GLU A 108 -21.57 -9.35 7.27
N ASN A 109 -21.45 -8.37 6.37
CA ASN A 109 -22.60 -7.91 5.57
C ASN A 109 -22.48 -8.13 4.06
N TYR A 110 -21.31 -8.51 3.56
CA TYR A 110 -21.03 -8.59 2.11
C TYR A 110 -20.54 -9.96 1.64
N LEU A 111 -20.57 -10.98 2.50
CA LEU A 111 -20.23 -12.35 2.10
C LEU A 111 -21.45 -13.13 1.58
N PRO A 112 -21.27 -14.02 0.59
CA PRO A 112 -20.02 -14.31 -0.14
C PRO A 112 -19.66 -13.18 -1.13
N LEU A 113 -18.36 -12.93 -1.31
CA LEU A 113 -17.89 -11.89 -2.22
C LEU A 113 -18.16 -12.23 -3.69
N SER A 114 -18.80 -11.32 -4.39
CA SER A 114 -18.75 -11.20 -5.85
C SER A 114 -18.37 -9.77 -6.24
N ASP A 115 -18.20 -9.52 -7.54
CA ASP A 115 -17.96 -8.17 -8.05
C ASP A 115 -19.03 -7.17 -7.58
N LYS A 116 -20.29 -7.62 -7.43
CA LYS A 116 -21.37 -6.76 -6.94
C LYS A 116 -21.12 -6.31 -5.50
N GLU A 117 -20.88 -7.26 -4.59
CA GLU A 117 -20.64 -6.98 -3.18
C GLU A 117 -19.37 -6.15 -2.98
N ILE A 118 -18.31 -6.43 -3.74
CA ILE A 118 -17.07 -5.65 -3.71
C ILE A 118 -17.33 -4.22 -4.21
N CYS A 119 -18.09 -4.03 -5.29
CA CYS A 119 -18.45 -2.71 -5.79
C CYS A 119 -19.37 -1.93 -4.83
N ASP A 120 -20.34 -2.59 -4.21
CA ASP A 120 -21.25 -1.97 -3.25
C ASP A 120 -20.47 -1.48 -2.01
N PHE A 121 -19.57 -2.32 -1.48
CA PHE A 121 -18.68 -1.96 -0.38
C PHE A 121 -17.71 -0.82 -0.76
N ALA A 122 -17.10 -0.91 -1.95
CA ALA A 122 -16.25 0.13 -2.53
C ALA A 122 -16.96 1.49 -2.58
N ASN A 123 -18.21 1.51 -3.02
CA ASN A 123 -19.02 2.73 -3.09
C ASN A 123 -19.34 3.29 -1.71
N LYS A 124 -19.70 2.43 -0.74
CA LYS A 124 -20.00 2.83 0.65
C LYS A 124 -18.82 3.54 1.30
N TYR A 125 -17.62 2.97 1.20
CA TYR A 125 -16.43 3.48 1.89
C TYR A 125 -15.50 4.32 1.02
N ARG A 126 -15.84 4.52 -0.26
CA ARG A 126 -15.05 5.27 -1.26
C ARG A 126 -13.64 4.70 -1.43
N ILE A 127 -13.53 3.37 -1.47
CA ILE A 127 -12.29 2.63 -1.68
C ILE A 127 -12.34 2.01 -3.08
N HIS A 128 -11.22 1.99 -3.80
CA HIS A 128 -11.21 1.37 -5.12
C HIS A 128 -11.45 -0.16 -5.01
N PRO A 129 -12.34 -0.76 -5.82
CA PRO A 129 -12.70 -2.18 -5.69
C PRO A 129 -11.51 -3.14 -5.81
N ALA A 130 -10.51 -2.81 -6.64
CA ALA A 130 -9.28 -3.62 -6.75
C ALA A 130 -8.50 -3.74 -5.42
N ILE A 131 -8.52 -2.70 -4.57
CA ILE A 131 -7.84 -2.71 -3.26
C ILE A 131 -8.54 -3.70 -2.31
N ILE A 132 -9.88 -3.68 -2.30
CA ILE A 132 -10.70 -4.60 -1.50
C ILE A 132 -10.48 -6.03 -1.96
N LEU A 133 -10.52 -6.26 -3.27
CA LEU A 133 -10.27 -7.57 -3.87
C LEU A 133 -8.88 -8.11 -3.50
N GLU A 134 -7.84 -7.28 -3.53
CA GLU A 134 -6.48 -7.73 -3.19
C GLU A 134 -6.37 -8.13 -1.71
N ARG A 135 -6.95 -7.36 -0.79
CA ARG A 135 -7.00 -7.74 0.63
C ARG A 135 -7.79 -9.04 0.85
N ALA A 136 -8.92 -9.20 0.16
CA ALA A 136 -9.71 -10.43 0.23
C ALA A 136 -8.95 -11.65 -0.29
N CYS A 137 -8.24 -11.52 -1.42
CA CYS A 137 -7.35 -12.56 -1.94
C CYS A 137 -6.30 -12.95 -0.90
N PHE A 138 -5.63 -11.96 -0.28
CA PHE A 138 -4.58 -12.18 0.70
C PHE A 138 -5.08 -12.83 2.00
N GLU A 139 -6.06 -12.23 2.68
CA GLU A 139 -6.51 -12.68 4.00
C GLU A 139 -7.47 -13.88 3.97
N MET A 140 -8.28 -13.99 2.91
CA MET A 140 -9.34 -15.00 2.82
C MET A 140 -9.01 -16.13 1.84
N ASN A 141 -7.82 -16.10 1.24
CA ASN A 141 -7.38 -17.04 0.20
C ASN A 141 -8.32 -17.09 -1.03
N TYR A 142 -8.92 -15.94 -1.39
CA TYR A 142 -9.92 -15.82 -2.46
C TYR A 142 -9.36 -15.70 -3.89
N TYR A 143 -8.21 -16.32 -4.17
CA TYR A 143 -7.55 -16.24 -5.48
C TYR A 143 -8.34 -16.87 -6.64
N GLY A 144 -9.38 -17.67 -6.35
CA GLY A 144 -10.24 -18.33 -7.34
C GLY A 144 -11.47 -17.53 -7.79
N ILE A 145 -11.72 -16.34 -7.24
CA ILE A 145 -12.89 -15.53 -7.61
C ILE A 145 -12.76 -15.06 -9.06
N LYS A 146 -13.77 -15.35 -9.88
CA LYS A 146 -13.91 -14.74 -11.21
C LYS A 146 -14.35 -13.30 -11.02
N THR A 147 -13.58 -12.37 -11.56
CA THR A 147 -13.81 -10.93 -11.41
C THR A 147 -13.60 -10.19 -12.73
N THR A 148 -14.38 -9.14 -12.91
CA THR A 148 -14.28 -8.15 -13.98
C THR A 148 -13.75 -6.80 -13.48
N ILE A 149 -13.42 -6.71 -12.19
CA ILE A 149 -12.86 -5.51 -11.56
C ILE A 149 -11.54 -5.16 -12.25
N ASP A 150 -11.47 -3.96 -12.82
CA ASP A 150 -10.24 -3.45 -13.41
C ASP A 150 -9.23 -3.14 -12.31
N LYS A 151 -8.00 -3.62 -12.50
CA LYS A 151 -6.87 -3.37 -11.60
C LYS A 151 -5.91 -2.33 -12.16
N LYS A 152 -6.03 -1.95 -13.43
CA LYS A 152 -5.05 -1.09 -14.12
C LYS A 152 -5.01 0.30 -13.52
N LEU A 153 -3.81 0.88 -13.52
CA LEU A 153 -3.58 2.26 -13.09
C LEU A 153 -3.98 3.28 -14.18
N TYR A 154 -4.04 2.87 -15.45
CA TYR A 154 -4.41 3.65 -16.64
C TYR A 154 -4.74 2.73 -17.84
#